data_AF-A0A1E7DQI9-F1
#
_entry.id   AF-A0A1E7DQI9-F1
#
_cell.length_a   1.000
_cell.length_b   1.000
_cell.length_c   1.000
_cell.angle_alpha   90.00
_cell.angle_beta   90.00
_cell.angle_gamma   90.00
#
_symmetry.space_group_name_H-M   'P 1'
#
loop_
_entity.id
_entity.type
_entity.pdbx_description
1 polymer ?
#
loop_
_entity_poly.entity_id
_entity_poly.type
_entity_poly.pdbx_seq_one_letter_code
_entity_poly.pdbx_strand_id
1 'polypeptide(L)' 'MSDSLKNSKVLSDKVIDLLVSNTFQKNGVNIDKAKKKLTDEQKQAFKELVEDLTKQVNSFVKQPSSKQENSK' A
#
# COMPACT_ATOMS: atom_id res chain seq x y z
N MET A 1 -11.82 -27.28 0.83
CA MET A 1 -10.34 -27.33 0.77
C MET A 1 -9.84 -26.20 1.64
N SER A 2 -9.55 -26.47 2.92
CA SER A 2 -9.28 -25.46 3.94
C SER A 2 -7.96 -25.71 4.68
N ASP A 3 -6.95 -26.16 3.93
CA ASP A 3 -5.65 -26.57 4.48
C ASP A 3 -4.52 -25.63 4.06
N SER A 4 -4.69 -24.32 4.26
CA SER A 4 -3.62 -23.33 4.00
C SER A 4 -3.37 -22.39 5.18
N LEU A 5 -3.36 -22.92 6.42
CA LEU A 5 -2.96 -22.14 7.60
C LEU A 5 -2.02 -22.87 8.58
N LYS A 6 -1.53 -24.08 8.26
CA LYS A 6 -0.78 -24.92 9.22
C LYS A 6 0.75 -24.87 9.13
N ASN A 7 1.35 -24.08 8.23
CA ASN A 7 2.82 -24.06 8.06
C ASN A 7 3.56 -22.79 8.52
N SER A 8 2.95 -21.97 9.39
CA SER A 8 3.63 -20.78 9.94
C SER A 8 4.63 -21.10 11.07
N LYS A 9 4.89 -22.38 11.39
CA LYS A 9 5.72 -22.79 12.55
C LYS A 9 7.19 -23.06 12.20
N VAL A 10 7.60 -22.90 10.94
CA VAL A 10 8.97 -23.17 10.48
C VAL A 10 9.92 -21.99 10.71
N LEU A 11 9.39 -20.78 10.72
CA LEU A 11 10.15 -19.57 11.03
C LEU A 11 9.80 -19.12 12.44
N SER A 12 10.79 -19.00 13.31
CA SER A 12 10.59 -18.41 14.63
C SER A 12 10.04 -16.99 14.46
N ASP A 13 9.07 -16.61 15.28
CA ASP A 13 8.50 -15.25 15.29
C ASP A 13 9.60 -14.17 15.34
N LYS A 14 10.74 -14.46 15.99
CA LYS A 14 11.91 -13.56 16.01
C LYS A 14 12.56 -13.33 14.65
N VAL A 15 12.60 -14.35 13.79
CA VAL A 15 13.16 -14.24 12.44
C VAL A 15 12.23 -13.42 11.56
N ILE A 16 10.91 -13.63 11.70
CA ILE A 16 9.90 -12.83 11.02
C ILE A 16 10.03 -11.36 11.43
N ASP A 17 10.10 -11.10 12.73
CA ASP A 17 10.22 -9.73 13.27
C ASP A 17 11.53 -9.05 12.83
N LEU A 18 12.63 -9.80 12.72
CA LEU A 18 13.91 -9.31 12.20
C LEU A 18 13.84 -8.98 10.70
N LEU A 19 13.22 -9.84 9.89
CA LEU A 19 13.06 -9.61 8.44
C LEU A 19 12.17 -8.41 8.15
N VAL A 20 11.04 -8.32 8.85
CA VAL A 20 10.13 -7.17 8.81
C VAL A 20 10.88 -5.92 9.22
N SER A 21 11.66 -6.00 10.31
CA SER A 21 12.38 -4.83 10.81
C SER A 21 13.46 -4.33 9.86
N ASN A 22 14.26 -5.25 9.32
CA ASN A 22 15.31 -4.93 8.35
C ASN A 22 14.72 -4.36 7.05
N THR A 23 13.56 -4.87 6.62
CA THR A 23 12.88 -4.41 5.40
C THR A 23 12.39 -2.97 5.56
N PHE A 24 11.74 -2.66 6.67
CA PHE A 24 11.29 -1.29 6.93
C PHE A 24 12.46 -0.32 7.10
N GLN A 25 13.50 -0.70 7.86
CA GLN A 25 14.70 0.12 8.05
C GLN A 25 15.41 0.43 6.73
N LYS A 26 15.58 -0.55 5.84
CA LYS A 26 16.22 -0.36 4.53
C LYS A 26 15.47 0.60 3.61
N ASN A 27 14.16 0.76 3.81
CA ASN A 27 13.32 1.68 3.05
C ASN A 27 13.11 3.02 3.79
N GLY A 28 13.90 3.31 4.82
CA GLY A 28 13.82 4.55 5.59
C GLY A 28 12.60 4.64 6.52
N VAL A 29 11.87 3.53 6.71
CA VAL A 29 10.69 3.48 7.57
C VAL A 29 11.13 3.19 9.01
N ASN A 30 10.95 4.19 9.87
CA ASN A 30 11.28 4.09 11.29
C ASN A 30 10.15 3.34 12.04
N ILE A 31 10.42 2.11 12.42
CA ILE A 31 9.41 1.18 12.97
C ILE A 31 8.84 1.67 14.30
N ASP A 32 9.65 2.33 15.13
CA ASP A 32 9.18 2.94 16.38
C ASP A 32 8.20 4.10 16.14
N LYS A 33 8.31 4.77 14.98
CA LYS A 33 7.34 5.77 14.53
C LYS A 33 6.14 5.12 13.82
N ALA A 34 6.36 4.03 13.08
CA ALA A 34 5.29 3.31 12.38
C ALA A 34 4.37 2.50 13.34
N LYS A 35 4.91 2.02 14.46
CA LYS A 35 4.16 1.37 15.54
C LYS A 35 3.36 2.37 16.39
N LYS A 36 3.68 3.67 16.31
CA LYS A 36 2.85 4.72 16.92
C LYS A 36 1.61 4.92 16.06
N LYS A 37 0.45 5.07 16.70
CA LYS A 37 -0.78 5.46 16.02
C LYS A 37 -0.50 6.75 15.24
N LEU A 38 -0.82 6.75 13.94
CA LEU A 38 -0.78 7.97 13.13
C LEU A 38 -1.59 9.07 13.84
N THR A 39 -1.07 10.30 13.84
CA THR A 39 -1.84 11.45 14.31
C THR A 39 -3.03 11.69 13.39
N ASP A 40 -4.07 12.37 13.88
CA ASP A 40 -5.28 12.59 13.07
C ASP A 40 -4.98 13.45 11.83
N GLU A 41 -4.06 14.41 11.93
CA GLU A 41 -3.51 15.14 10.76
C GLU A 41 -2.81 14.22 9.75
N GLN A 42 -1.99 13.27 10.23
CA GLN A 42 -1.31 12.32 9.34
C GLN A 42 -2.30 11.39 8.64
N LYS A 43 -3.37 10.97 9.33
CA LYS A 43 -4.44 10.18 8.72
C LYS A 43 -5.21 10.97 7.67
N GLN A 44 -5.51 12.24 7.96
CA GLN A 44 -6.20 13.13 7.03
C GLN A 44 -5.37 13.35 5.77
N ALA A 45 -4.07 13.65 5.91
CA ALA A 45 -3.16 13.81 4.78
C ALA A 45 -3.07 12.53 3.92
N PHE A 46 -3.02 11.35 4.55
CA PHE A 46 -3.04 10.07 3.83
C PHE A 46 -4.35 9.87 3.06
N LYS A 47 -5.49 10.23 3.67
CA LYS A 47 -6.81 10.11 3.04
C LYS A 47 -6.91 10.98 1.79
N GLU A 48 -6.48 12.24 1.88
CA GLU A 48 -6.49 13.18 0.74
C GLU A 48 -5.59 12.70 -0.40
N LEU A 49 -4.37 12.24 -0.07
CA LEU A 49 -3.44 11.69 -1.07
C LEU A 49 -4.06 10.50 -1.81
N VAL A 50 -4.68 9.57 -1.07
CA VAL A 50 -5.33 8.38 -1.66
C VAL A 50 -6.55 8.76 -2.49
N GLU A 51 -7.36 9.74 -2.07
CA GLU A 51 -8.47 10.24 -2.87
C GLU A 51 -8.00 10.84 -4.19
N ASP A 52 -6.92 11.64 -4.17
CA ASP A 52 -6.40 12.27 -5.38
C ASP A 52 -5.74 11.27 -6.33
N LEU A 53 -5.00 10.28 -5.80
CA LEU A 53 -4.51 9.14 -6.58
C LEU A 53 -5.67 8.36 -7.21
N THR A 54 -6.73 8.11 -6.43
CA THR A 54 -7.94 7.41 -6.90
C THR A 54 -8.64 8.20 -8.00
N LYS A 55 -8.72 9.52 -7.89
CA LYS A 55 -9.26 10.38 -8.96
C LYS A 55 -8.41 10.29 -10.22
N GLN A 56 -7.08 10.36 -10.11
CA GLN A 56 -6.17 10.25 -11.25
C GLN A 56 -6.30 8.91 -11.98
N VAL A 57 -6.36 7.80 -11.24
CA VAL A 57 -6.58 6.46 -11.82
C VAL A 57 -7.96 6.37 -12.47
N ASN A 58 -9.01 6.86 -11.80
CA ASN A 58 -10.35 6.86 -12.38
C ASN A 58 -10.42 7.72 -13.65
N SER A 59 -9.77 8.87 -13.69
CA SER A 59 -9.68 9.70 -14.90
C SER A 59 -8.92 9.01 -16.03
N PHE A 60 -7.85 8.27 -15.68
CA PHE A 60 -7.10 7.47 -16.65
C PHE A 60 -7.92 6.31 -17.21
N VAL A 61 -8.60 5.55 -16.35
CA VAL A 61 -9.44 4.40 -16.76
C VAL A 61 -10.70 4.86 -17.50
N LYS A 62 -11.27 6.00 -17.12
CA LYS A 62 -12.46 6.58 -17.76
C LYS A 62 -12.13 7.39 -19.01
N GLN A 63 -10.88 7.51 -19.46
CA GLN A 63 -10.64 8.05 -20.80
C GLN A 63 -11.26 7.07 -21.80
N PRO A 64 -12.38 7.43 -22.48
CA PRO A 64 -12.75 6.70 -23.66
C PRO A 64 -11.62 6.90 -24.66
N SER A 65 -11.24 5.84 -25.37
CA SER A 65 -10.40 5.92 -26.55
C SER A 65 -11.13 6.71 -27.64
N SER A 66 -11.27 8.03 -27.49
CA SER A 66 -11.68 8.91 -28.58
C SER A 66 -10.47 9.16 -29.49
N LYS A 67 -10.09 8.09 -30.17
CA LYS A 67 -9.17 8.11 -31.32
C LYS A 67 -9.89 7.42 -32.48
N GLN A 68 -10.96 8.06 -32.93
CA GLN A 68 -11.71 7.90 -34.19
C GLN A 68 -12.85 8.92 -34.02
N GLU A 69 -12.91 10.02 -34.75
CA GLU A 69 -13.06 10.11 -36.19
C GLU A 69 -12.46 11.42 -36.72
N ASN A 70 -11.54 11.30 -37.66
CA ASN A 70 -11.31 12.30 -38.68
C ASN A 70 -12.43 12.10 -39.71
N SER A 71 -13.47 12.94 -39.70
CA SER A 71 -14.50 12.95 -40.74
C SER A 71 -14.66 14.37 -41.26
N LYS A 72 -13.85 14.63 -42.30
CA LYS A 72 -14.15 15.29 -43.59
C LYS A 72 -15.32 16.26 -43.66
#